data_AF-K2CR71-F1
#
_entry.id   AF-K2CR71-F1
#
_cell.length_a   1.000
_cell.length_b   1.000
_cell.length_c   1.000
_cell.angle_alpha   90.00
_cell.angle_beta   90.00
_cell.angle_gamma   90.00
#
_symmetry.space_group_name_H-M   'P 1'
#
loop_
_entity.id
_entity.type
_entity.pdbx_description
1 polymer ?
#
loop_
_entity_poly.entity_id
_entity_poly.type
_entity_poly.pdbx_seq_one_letter_code
_entity_poly.pdbx_strand_id
1 'polypeptide(L)'
;MHKYLKTLALVMFFAGLVSVVQAATYGYMVVRGKDQTMIEREISTIERLIKTWPNGEVLYVHTVKAGAMFFKRITATIFYAGNRTDISNFLTQGPYEGDYLRDITVSFSYSSLRDKNGYDGEINTTFTRKFTNIRKAIETIEGKDAEILWNELKDSKASAYKKHLVSNELIAPRVSIVFYSMQPTEDNRLLGISFTDNKVTNSRE
;
A
#
# COMPACT_ATOMS: atom_id res chain seq x y z
N MET A 1 58.89 -11.60 -3.00
CA MET A 1 57.72 -12.47 -3.29
C MET A 1 56.61 -12.40 -2.24
N HIS A 2 56.92 -12.41 -0.93
CA HIS A 2 55.91 -12.43 0.15
C HIS A 2 54.95 -11.23 0.25
N LYS A 3 55.37 -10.01 -0.14
CA LYS A 3 54.51 -8.80 -0.07
C LYS A 3 53.34 -8.86 -1.06
N TYR A 4 53.57 -9.33 -2.29
CA TYR A 4 52.52 -9.42 -3.32
C TYR A 4 51.46 -10.49 -3.01
N LEU A 5 51.86 -11.58 -2.35
CA LEU A 5 50.93 -12.63 -1.92
C LEU A 5 49.95 -12.12 -0.85
N LYS A 6 50.42 -11.28 0.09
CA LYS A 6 49.57 -10.68 1.12
C LYS A 6 48.57 -9.68 0.54
N THR A 7 48.99 -8.88 -0.44
CA THR A 7 48.09 -7.93 -1.12
C THR A 7 47.04 -8.66 -1.95
N LEU A 8 47.42 -9.74 -2.64
CA LEU A 8 46.48 -10.56 -3.42
C LEU A 8 45.46 -11.28 -2.52
N ALA A 9 45.91 -11.81 -1.37
CA ALA A 9 45.03 -12.43 -0.38
C ALA A 9 44.07 -11.42 0.25
N LEU A 10 44.52 -10.18 0.50
CA LEU A 10 43.66 -9.10 1.01
C LEU A 10 42.59 -8.69 -0.03
N VAL A 11 42.96 -8.54 -1.30
CA VAL A 11 42.02 -8.23 -2.39
C VAL A 11 41.01 -9.37 -2.60
N MET A 12 41.44 -10.63 -2.53
CA MET A 12 40.52 -11.78 -2.61
C MET A 12 39.63 -11.90 -1.38
N PHE A 13 40.11 -11.51 -0.19
CA PHE A 13 39.30 -11.46 1.03
C PHE A 13 38.25 -10.35 0.96
N PHE A 14 38.59 -9.16 0.44
CA PHE A 14 37.62 -8.08 0.21
C PHE A 14 36.65 -8.41 -0.94
N ALA A 15 37.10 -9.08 -2.00
CA ALA A 15 36.23 -9.55 -3.08
C ALA A 15 35.28 -10.68 -2.63
N GLY A 16 35.69 -11.51 -1.66
CA GLY A 16 34.86 -12.56 -1.06
C GLY A 16 33.84 -12.07 -0.02
N LEU A 17 33.99 -10.83 0.48
CA LEU A 17 33.09 -10.22 1.47
C LEU A 17 32.01 -9.33 0.84
N VAL A 18 32.01 -9.15 -0.48
CA VAL A 18 30.91 -8.48 -1.17
C VAL A 18 29.81 -9.50 -1.46
N SER A 19 29.19 -10.05 -0.41
CA SER A 19 27.82 -10.50 -0.55
C SER A 19 27.00 -9.24 -0.79
N VAL A 20 26.77 -8.92 -2.06
CA VAL A 20 25.78 -7.91 -2.44
C VAL A 20 24.46 -8.46 -1.93
N VAL A 21 24.06 -8.05 -0.72
CA VAL A 21 22.69 -8.23 -0.25
C VAL A 21 21.85 -7.43 -1.22
N GLN A 22 21.37 -8.10 -2.27
CA GLN A 22 20.61 -7.47 -3.32
C GLN A 22 19.33 -6.97 -2.69
N ALA A 23 19.21 -5.64 -2.56
CA ALA A 23 18.05 -5.01 -1.95
C ALA A 23 16.78 -5.52 -2.62
N ALA A 24 15.77 -5.85 -1.80
CA ALA A 24 14.49 -6.31 -2.29
C ALA A 24 13.91 -5.26 -3.25
N THR A 25 13.58 -5.71 -4.45
CA THR A 25 12.86 -4.94 -5.45
C THR A 25 11.36 -5.16 -5.23
N TYR A 26 10.58 -4.10 -5.41
CA TYR A 26 9.13 -4.13 -5.19
C TYR A 26 8.39 -4.01 -6.51
N GLY A 27 7.31 -4.77 -6.65
CA GLY A 27 6.42 -4.73 -7.81
C GLY A 27 4.96 -4.83 -7.39
N TYR A 28 4.08 -4.51 -8.32
CA TYR A 28 2.67 -4.84 -8.21
C TYR A 28 2.19 -5.56 -9.46
N MET A 29 1.08 -6.27 -9.34
CA MET A 29 0.38 -6.87 -10.47
C MET A 29 -1.12 -6.83 -10.22
N VAL A 30 -1.89 -6.89 -11.30
CA VAL A 30 -3.34 -6.86 -11.28
C VAL A 30 -3.88 -8.15 -11.87
N VAL A 31 -4.67 -8.86 -11.07
CA VAL A 31 -5.40 -10.06 -11.47
C VAL A 31 -6.88 -9.70 -11.60
N ARG A 32 -7.53 -10.09 -12.70
CA ARG A 32 -8.92 -9.74 -13.00
C ARG A 32 -9.71 -10.99 -13.34
N GLY A 33 -10.93 -11.08 -12.81
CA GLY A 33 -11.81 -12.22 -13.08
C GLY A 33 -13.26 -11.96 -12.75
N LYS A 34 -14.09 -12.97 -13.00
CA LYS A 34 -15.54 -12.96 -12.73
C LYS A 34 -15.96 -13.84 -11.55
N ASP A 35 -15.10 -14.77 -11.15
CA ASP A 35 -15.33 -15.73 -10.06
C ASP A 35 -14.32 -15.52 -8.93
N GLN A 36 -14.83 -15.40 -7.71
CA GLN A 36 -14.04 -15.23 -6.49
C GLN A 36 -13.13 -16.43 -6.25
N THR A 37 -13.64 -17.65 -6.46
CA THR A 37 -12.91 -18.89 -6.17
C THR A 37 -11.73 -19.04 -7.13
N MET A 38 -11.92 -18.67 -8.39
CA MET A 38 -10.86 -18.66 -9.40
C MET A 38 -9.77 -17.67 -9.02
N ILE A 39 -10.14 -16.45 -8.64
CA ILE A 39 -9.20 -15.39 -8.25
C ILE A 39 -8.39 -15.79 -7.01
N GLU A 40 -9.04 -16.38 -5.99
CA GLU A 40 -8.33 -16.84 -4.79
C GLU A 40 -7.33 -17.96 -5.09
N ARG A 41 -7.68 -18.90 -5.97
CA ARG A 41 -6.75 -19.96 -6.42
C ARG A 41 -5.57 -19.39 -7.20
N GLU A 42 -5.83 -18.40 -8.04
CA GLU A 42 -4.80 -17.73 -8.83
C GLU A 42 -3.85 -16.93 -7.93
N ILE A 43 -4.38 -16.15 -6.99
CA ILE A 43 -3.60 -15.44 -5.97
C ILE A 43 -2.73 -16.43 -5.18
N SER A 44 -3.29 -17.57 -4.74
CA SER A 44 -2.53 -18.58 -4.00
C SER A 44 -1.39 -19.20 -4.83
N THR A 45 -1.62 -19.38 -6.14
CA THR A 45 -0.59 -19.89 -7.06
C THR A 45 0.53 -18.87 -7.25
N ILE A 46 0.17 -17.60 -7.45
CA ILE A 46 1.11 -16.47 -7.55
C ILE A 46 1.92 -16.33 -6.26
N GLU A 47 1.26 -16.40 -5.10
CA GLU A 47 1.94 -16.30 -3.80
C GLU A 47 2.96 -17.43 -3.63
N ARG A 48 2.61 -18.66 -4.02
CA ARG A 48 3.54 -19.80 -3.98
C ARG A 48 4.72 -19.59 -4.91
N LEU A 49 4.50 -19.05 -6.11
CA LEU A 49 5.56 -18.73 -7.06
C LEU A 49 6.49 -17.65 -6.51
N ILE A 50 5.95 -16.54 -5.98
CA ILE A 50 6.74 -15.44 -5.44
C ILE A 50 7.63 -15.94 -4.30
N LYS A 51 7.10 -16.80 -3.43
CA LYS A 51 7.86 -17.40 -2.31
C LYS A 51 9.06 -18.26 -2.76
N THR A 52 9.16 -18.66 -4.03
CA THR A 52 10.35 -19.36 -4.54
C THR A 52 11.47 -18.40 -4.94
N TRP A 53 11.18 -17.11 -5.09
CA TRP A 53 12.17 -16.10 -5.49
C TRP A 53 13.08 -15.72 -4.32
N PRO A 54 14.35 -15.34 -4.58
CA PRO A 54 15.19 -14.72 -3.56
C PRO A 54 14.54 -13.43 -3.04
N ASN A 55 14.37 -13.32 -1.72
CA ASN A 55 13.62 -12.25 -1.05
C ASN A 55 12.16 -12.12 -1.50
N GLY A 56 11.60 -13.22 -2.02
CA GLY A 56 10.25 -13.33 -2.52
C GLY A 56 9.20 -13.30 -1.42
N GLU A 57 8.36 -12.27 -1.41
CA GLU A 57 7.29 -12.13 -0.42
C GLU A 57 6.08 -11.40 -1.01
N VAL A 58 4.87 -11.89 -0.73
CA VAL A 58 3.64 -11.12 -0.98
C VAL A 58 3.40 -10.22 0.22
N LEU A 59 3.35 -8.91 -0.03
CA LEU A 59 3.26 -7.89 1.00
C LEU A 59 1.80 -7.55 1.33
N TYR A 60 0.96 -7.45 0.30
CA TYR A 60 -0.43 -7.08 0.46
C TYR A 60 -1.25 -7.47 -0.77
N VAL A 61 -2.50 -7.87 -0.56
CA VAL A 61 -3.45 -8.17 -1.62
C VAL A 61 -4.69 -7.32 -1.41
N HIS A 62 -4.95 -6.42 -2.35
CA HIS A 62 -6.12 -5.56 -2.33
C HIS A 62 -7.15 -6.05 -3.35
N THR A 63 -8.29 -6.54 -2.88
CA THR A 63 -9.36 -7.06 -3.75
C THR A 63 -10.56 -6.12 -3.76
N VAL A 64 -10.90 -5.63 -4.95
CA VAL A 64 -12.10 -4.82 -5.21
C VAL A 64 -13.11 -5.64 -5.99
N LYS A 65 -14.34 -5.67 -5.50
CA LYS A 65 -15.48 -6.29 -6.20
C LYS A 65 -16.35 -5.17 -6.77
N ALA A 66 -16.44 -5.09 -8.10
CA ALA A 66 -17.24 -4.08 -8.80
C ALA A 66 -18.32 -4.75 -9.66
N GLY A 67 -19.51 -4.15 -9.73
CA GLY A 67 -20.59 -4.58 -10.64
C GLY A 67 -21.82 -5.19 -9.96
N ALA A 68 -22.95 -5.13 -10.67
CA ALA A 68 -24.22 -5.73 -10.24
C ALA A 68 -24.15 -7.28 -10.29
N MET A 69 -25.11 -7.96 -9.66
CA MET A 69 -25.13 -9.40 -9.34
C MET A 69 -24.64 -10.35 -10.46
N PHE A 70 -24.83 -10.00 -11.74
CA PHE A 70 -24.47 -10.81 -12.92
C PHE A 70 -23.19 -10.38 -13.66
N PHE A 71 -22.59 -9.23 -13.33
CA PHE A 71 -21.38 -8.69 -13.97
C PHE A 71 -20.32 -8.33 -12.93
N LYS A 72 -20.23 -9.10 -11.85
CA LYS A 72 -19.20 -8.91 -10.82
C LYS A 72 -17.83 -9.09 -11.44
N ARG A 73 -17.11 -7.98 -11.63
CA ARG A 73 -15.70 -7.95 -11.97
C ARG A 73 -14.92 -7.83 -10.66
N ILE A 74 -14.11 -8.84 -10.40
CA ILE A 74 -13.20 -8.87 -9.27
C ILE A 74 -11.83 -8.44 -9.81
N THR A 75 -11.24 -7.46 -9.16
CA THR A 75 -9.88 -6.98 -9.46
C THR A 75 -9.06 -7.11 -8.18
N ALA A 76 -7.98 -7.86 -8.22
CA ALA A 76 -7.04 -8.02 -7.13
C ALA A 76 -5.70 -7.40 -7.51
N THR A 77 -5.25 -6.39 -6.75
CA THR A 77 -3.91 -5.83 -6.87
C THR A 77 -3.01 -6.50 -5.84
N ILE A 78 -1.97 -7.18 -6.30
CA ILE A 78 -1.01 -7.89 -5.45
C ILE A 78 0.29 -7.10 -5.41
N PHE A 79 0.73 -6.73 -4.21
CA PHE A 79 2.01 -6.09 -3.95
C PHE A 79 3.00 -7.14 -3.45
N TYR A 80 4.21 -7.13 -4.00
CA TYR A 80 5.21 -8.15 -3.71
C TYR A 80 6.63 -7.61 -3.74
N ALA A 81 7.53 -8.36 -3.10
CA ALA A 81 8.96 -8.17 -3.07
C ALA A 81 9.66 -9.37 -3.73
N GLY A 82 10.84 -9.13 -4.31
CA GLY A 82 11.68 -10.16 -4.91
C GLY A 82 13.00 -9.58 -5.44
N ASN A 83 13.76 -10.39 -6.17
CA ASN A 83 14.91 -9.88 -6.94
C ASN A 83 14.44 -9.23 -8.26
N ARG A 84 15.31 -8.47 -8.91
CA ARG A 84 14.96 -7.78 -10.16
C ARG A 84 14.70 -8.74 -11.32
N THR A 85 15.46 -9.83 -11.39
CA THR A 85 15.40 -10.79 -12.51
C THR A 85 14.07 -11.53 -12.54
N ASP A 86 13.64 -12.08 -11.42
CA ASP A 86 12.40 -12.88 -11.35
C ASP A 86 11.18 -11.98 -11.52
N ILE A 87 11.18 -10.77 -10.95
CA ILE A 87 10.13 -9.78 -11.21
C ILE A 87 10.07 -9.43 -12.70
N SER A 88 11.20 -9.17 -13.35
CA SER A 88 11.24 -8.85 -14.78
C SER A 88 10.70 -9.97 -15.64
N ASN A 89 11.11 -11.21 -15.36
CA ASN A 89 10.63 -12.39 -16.09
C ASN A 89 9.13 -12.56 -15.88
N PHE A 90 8.67 -12.40 -14.65
CA PHE A 90 7.25 -12.54 -14.31
C PHE A 90 6.38 -11.48 -15.00
N LEU A 91 6.79 -10.21 -15.00
CA LEU A 91 6.06 -9.12 -15.64
C LEU A 91 6.10 -9.17 -17.18
N THR A 92 7.15 -9.74 -17.79
CA THR A 92 7.28 -9.79 -19.25
C THR A 92 6.71 -11.06 -19.88
N GLN A 93 6.72 -12.18 -19.15
CA GLN A 93 6.26 -13.48 -19.64
C GLN A 93 4.86 -13.85 -19.14
N GLY A 94 4.42 -13.24 -18.04
CA GLY A 94 3.11 -13.47 -17.46
C GLY A 94 1.99 -12.69 -18.17
N PRO A 95 0.74 -13.15 -18.06
CA PRO A 95 -0.44 -12.45 -18.58
C PRO A 95 -0.87 -11.25 -17.71
N TYR A 96 -0.05 -10.86 -16.72
CA TYR A 96 -0.43 -9.93 -15.67
C TYR A 96 0.00 -8.50 -16.00
N GLU A 97 -0.95 -7.56 -15.87
CA GLU A 97 -0.62 -6.14 -15.89
C GLU A 97 0.08 -5.76 -14.58
N GLY A 98 1.24 -5.14 -14.65
CA GLY A 98 2.00 -4.75 -13.47
C GLY A 98 3.26 -3.98 -13.83
N ASP A 99 3.87 -3.36 -12.83
CA ASP A 99 5.14 -2.65 -12.98
C ASP A 99 5.94 -2.65 -11.66
N TYR A 100 7.17 -2.18 -11.74
CA TYR A 100 8.01 -1.89 -10.61
C TYR A 100 7.49 -0.69 -9.81
N LEU A 101 7.63 -0.78 -8.50
CA LEU A 101 7.24 0.28 -7.58
C LEU A 101 8.43 1.18 -7.27
N ARG A 102 8.24 2.50 -7.41
CA ARG A 102 9.23 3.52 -7.06
C ARG A 102 8.56 4.68 -6.34
N ASP A 103 9.22 5.21 -5.33
CA ASP A 103 8.82 6.43 -4.60
C ASP A 103 7.32 6.46 -4.24
N ILE A 104 6.93 5.64 -3.26
CA ILE A 104 5.52 5.51 -2.89
C ILE A 104 5.02 6.79 -2.23
N THR A 105 3.97 7.38 -2.80
CA THR A 105 3.26 8.50 -2.20
C THR A 105 1.89 8.02 -1.76
N VAL A 106 1.54 8.26 -0.50
CA VAL A 106 0.20 7.95 0.03
C VAL A 106 -0.51 9.25 0.34
N SER A 107 -1.72 9.40 -0.19
CA SER A 107 -2.63 10.50 0.10
C SER A 107 -3.65 10.05 1.12
N PHE A 108 -3.77 10.79 2.23
CA PHE A 108 -4.75 10.57 3.27
C PHE A 108 -5.76 11.71 3.22
N SER A 109 -7.02 11.39 2.93
CA SER A 109 -8.14 12.31 2.83
C SER A 109 -9.16 12.01 3.92
N TYR A 110 -9.34 12.95 4.83
CA TYR A 110 -10.31 12.89 5.92
C TYR A 110 -11.51 13.72 5.55
N SER A 111 -12.71 13.15 5.64
CA SER A 111 -13.95 13.87 5.44
C SER A 111 -14.94 13.69 6.59
N SER A 112 -15.68 14.75 6.92
CA SER A 112 -16.77 14.73 7.89
C SER A 112 -17.87 15.70 7.46
N LEU A 113 -19.08 15.53 7.96
CA LEU A 113 -20.18 16.47 7.68
C LEU A 113 -20.11 17.69 8.61
N ARG A 114 -20.54 18.85 8.09
CA ARG A 114 -20.70 20.08 8.88
C ARG A 114 -21.95 20.12 9.74
N ASP A 115 -22.94 19.29 9.42
CA ASP A 115 -24.19 19.18 10.14
C ASP A 115 -24.74 17.75 10.06
N LYS A 116 -25.65 17.40 10.99
CA LYS A 116 -26.30 16.08 11.00
C LYS A 116 -27.27 15.90 9.84
N ASN A 117 -27.72 17.00 9.24
CA ASN A 117 -28.68 17.02 8.14
C ASN A 117 -28.01 17.00 6.75
N GLY A 118 -26.69 17.22 6.67
CA GLY A 118 -25.91 17.20 5.43
C GLY A 118 -26.07 18.42 4.53
N TYR A 119 -26.75 19.50 4.97
CA TYR A 119 -27.02 20.68 4.15
C TYR A 119 -25.82 21.62 4.04
N ASP A 120 -24.96 21.66 5.06
CA ASP A 120 -23.84 22.60 5.11
C ASP A 120 -22.57 22.07 4.42
N GLY A 121 -22.62 20.83 3.91
CA GLY A 121 -21.55 20.21 3.12
C GLY A 121 -20.49 19.47 3.94
N GLU A 122 -19.47 18.94 3.24
CA GLU A 122 -18.40 18.14 3.84
C GLU A 122 -17.16 18.99 4.15
N ILE A 123 -16.54 18.74 5.30
CA ILE A 123 -15.21 19.24 5.67
C ILE A 123 -14.19 18.23 5.16
N ASN A 124 -13.22 18.68 4.37
CA ASN A 124 -12.20 17.82 3.78
C ASN A 124 -10.80 18.29 4.18
N THR A 125 -9.97 17.37 4.66
CA THR A 125 -8.55 17.60 4.89
C THR A 125 -7.75 16.50 4.19
N THR A 126 -6.89 16.89 3.26
CA THR A 126 -5.99 15.96 2.57
C THR A 126 -4.53 16.28 2.86
N PHE A 127 -3.73 15.24 3.08
CA PHE A 127 -2.28 15.36 3.13
C PHE A 127 -1.60 14.18 2.47
N THR A 128 -0.42 14.41 1.93
CA THR A 128 0.40 13.38 1.30
C THR A 128 1.61 13.07 2.15
N ARG A 129 2.04 11.81 2.14
CA ARG A 129 3.27 11.35 2.77
C ARG A 129 4.02 10.45 1.81
N LYS A 130 5.34 10.69 1.71
CA LYS A 130 6.24 9.84 0.92
C LYS A 130 6.81 8.73 1.80
N PHE A 131 6.93 7.55 1.21
CA PHE A 131 7.50 6.36 1.83
C PHE A 131 8.64 5.82 0.98
N THR A 132 9.65 5.27 1.65
CA THR A 132 10.83 4.71 0.99
C THR A 132 10.53 3.45 0.20
N ASN A 133 9.47 2.72 0.57
CA ASN A 133 9.01 1.51 -0.12
C ASN A 133 7.54 1.23 0.23
N ILE A 134 6.95 0.30 -0.51
CA ILE A 134 5.53 -0.08 -0.35
C ILE A 134 5.26 -0.79 0.97
N ARG A 135 6.21 -1.57 1.52
CA ARG A 135 6.04 -2.25 2.82
C ARG A 135 5.72 -1.25 3.93
N LYS A 136 6.56 -0.21 4.08
CA LYS A 136 6.32 0.86 5.07
C LYS A 136 5.06 1.66 4.80
N ALA A 137 4.65 1.76 3.55
CA ALA A 137 3.39 2.42 3.21
C ALA A 137 2.18 1.56 3.64
N ILE A 138 2.24 0.25 3.43
CA ILE A 138 1.19 -0.70 3.86
C ILE A 138 1.05 -0.74 5.38
N GLU A 139 2.16 -0.67 6.13
CA GLU A 139 2.14 -0.56 7.60
C GLU A 139 1.29 0.62 8.11
N THR A 140 1.03 1.64 7.27
CA THR A 140 0.18 2.78 7.67
C THR A 140 -1.31 2.52 7.60
N ILE A 141 -1.73 1.43 6.98
CA ILE A 141 -3.14 1.01 6.86
C ILE A 141 -3.40 -0.36 7.49
N GLU A 142 -2.36 -1.17 7.70
CA GLU A 142 -2.49 -2.52 8.22
C GLU A 142 -3.03 -2.52 9.66
N GLY A 143 -4.12 -3.26 9.88
CA GLY A 143 -4.77 -3.38 11.19
C GLY A 143 -5.47 -2.11 11.69
N LYS A 144 -5.55 -1.05 10.88
CA LYS A 144 -6.21 0.20 11.26
C LYS A 144 -7.67 0.25 10.81
N ASP A 145 -8.46 0.97 11.58
CA ASP A 145 -9.84 1.35 11.25
C ASP A 145 -9.99 2.88 11.21
N ALA A 146 -11.22 3.36 10.99
CA ALA A 146 -11.50 4.79 10.94
C ALA A 146 -11.14 5.47 12.27
N GLU A 147 -11.48 4.87 13.41
CA GLU A 147 -11.23 5.43 14.74
C GLU A 147 -9.73 5.67 14.98
N ILE A 148 -8.90 4.65 14.74
CA ILE A 148 -7.44 4.74 14.89
C ILE A 148 -6.88 5.86 13.99
N LEU A 149 -7.32 5.93 12.74
CA LEU A 149 -6.85 6.95 11.79
C LEU A 149 -7.23 8.37 12.23
N TRP A 150 -8.45 8.56 12.76
CA TRP A 150 -8.87 9.86 13.29
C TRP A 150 -8.11 10.25 14.56
N ASN A 151 -7.79 9.29 15.43
CA ASN A 151 -6.94 9.52 16.59
C ASN A 151 -5.51 9.89 16.18
N GLU A 152 -4.94 9.24 15.16
CA GLU A 152 -3.64 9.65 14.60
C GLU A 152 -3.67 11.07 14.03
N LEU A 153 -4.77 11.48 13.38
CA LEU A 153 -4.93 12.87 12.92
C LEU A 153 -5.01 13.84 14.09
N LYS A 154 -5.74 13.49 15.14
CA LYS A 154 -5.87 14.30 16.37
C LYS A 154 -4.50 14.53 17.02
N ASP A 155 -3.69 13.48 17.13
CA ASP A 155 -2.40 13.53 17.80
C ASP A 155 -1.33 14.24 16.95
N SER A 156 -1.31 13.96 15.64
CA SER A 156 -0.28 14.51 14.75
C SER A 156 -0.62 15.91 14.21
N LYS A 157 -1.91 16.23 14.03
CA LYS A 157 -2.40 17.47 13.42
C LYS A 157 -3.68 17.95 14.09
N ALA A 158 -3.61 18.21 15.40
CA ALA A 158 -4.74 18.65 16.22
C ALA A 158 -5.54 19.83 15.61
N SER A 159 -4.87 20.79 14.96
CA SER A 159 -5.54 21.92 14.30
C SER A 159 -6.38 21.50 13.10
N ALA A 160 -5.95 20.50 12.34
CA ALA A 160 -6.72 19.93 11.25
C ALA A 160 -7.89 19.10 11.79
N TYR A 161 -7.65 18.26 12.79
CA TYR A 161 -8.69 17.48 13.46
C TYR A 161 -9.82 18.37 14.01
N LYS A 162 -9.48 19.47 14.70
CA LYS A 162 -10.46 20.42 15.24
C LYS A 162 -11.38 21.04 14.18
N LYS A 163 -10.94 21.16 12.92
CA LYS A 163 -11.80 21.64 11.84
C LYS A 163 -12.94 20.69 11.55
N HIS A 164 -12.77 19.40 11.82
CA HIS A 164 -13.77 18.37 11.54
C HIS A 164 -14.82 18.23 12.65
N LEU A 165 -14.61 18.88 13.80
CA LEU A 165 -15.51 18.83 14.93
C LEU A 165 -16.65 19.84 14.78
N VAL A 166 -17.87 19.36 14.92
CA VAL A 166 -19.08 20.18 14.99
C VAL A 166 -19.68 19.97 16.37
N SER A 167 -19.72 21.03 17.19
CA SER A 167 -20.12 20.92 18.61
C SER A 167 -19.33 19.85 19.38
N ASN A 168 -18.02 19.77 19.13
CA ASN A 168 -17.10 18.75 19.67
C ASN A 168 -17.35 17.29 19.23
N GLU A 169 -18.21 17.05 18.23
CA GLU A 169 -18.48 15.72 17.68
C GLU A 169 -18.00 15.60 16.22
N LEU A 170 -17.55 14.39 15.84
CA LEU A 170 -17.35 14.02 14.43
C LEU A 170 -18.68 13.52 13.85
N ILE A 171 -19.14 14.12 12.76
CA ILE A 171 -20.38 13.71 12.10
C ILE A 171 -20.04 12.94 10.82
N ALA A 172 -20.53 11.70 10.73
CA ALA A 172 -20.29 10.76 9.63
C ALA A 172 -18.83 10.76 9.11
N PRO A 173 -17.85 10.50 10.00
CA PRO A 173 -16.44 10.59 9.64
C PRO A 173 -16.04 9.48 8.64
N ARG A 174 -15.26 9.87 7.64
CA ARG A 174 -14.71 8.98 6.61
C ARG A 174 -13.23 9.27 6.41
N VAL A 175 -12.47 8.23 6.10
CA VAL A 175 -11.07 8.35 5.72
C VAL A 175 -10.86 7.61 4.42
N SER A 176 -10.31 8.28 3.42
CA SER A 176 -9.91 7.68 2.14
C SER A 176 -8.40 7.77 2.01
N ILE A 177 -7.75 6.62 1.80
CA ILE A 177 -6.31 6.51 1.68
C ILE A 177 -5.99 5.96 0.29
N VAL A 178 -5.22 6.69 -0.49
CA VAL A 178 -4.88 6.32 -1.87
C VAL A 178 -3.36 6.25 -2.04
N PHE A 179 -2.89 5.15 -2.59
CA PHE A 179 -1.48 4.87 -2.84
C PHE A 179 -1.16 5.15 -4.29
N TYR A 180 -0.01 5.78 -4.52
CA TYR A 180 0.49 6.14 -5.83
C TYR A 180 1.96 5.72 -5.98
N SER A 181 2.34 5.31 -7.19
CA SER A 181 3.74 5.16 -7.59
C SER A 181 4.25 6.50 -8.11
N MET A 182 5.36 7.01 -7.57
CA MET A 182 5.98 8.29 -7.96
C MET A 182 5.16 9.56 -7.66
N GLN A 183 4.09 9.83 -8.41
CA GLN A 183 3.29 11.06 -8.31
C GLN A 183 1.80 10.77 -8.06
N PRO A 184 1.09 11.62 -7.29
CA PRO A 184 -0.34 11.43 -7.00
C PRO A 184 -1.22 11.85 -8.19
N THR A 185 -1.15 11.09 -9.28
CA THR A 185 -2.02 11.19 -10.46
C THR A 185 -2.80 9.90 -10.62
N GLU A 186 -3.99 9.93 -11.24
CA GLU A 186 -4.80 8.71 -11.40
C GLU A 186 -4.08 7.63 -12.24
N ASP A 187 -3.26 8.03 -13.21
CA ASP A 187 -2.43 7.09 -14.00
C ASP A 187 -1.43 6.31 -13.15
N ASN A 188 -1.00 6.89 -12.03
CA ASN A 188 -0.03 6.31 -11.11
C ASN A 188 -0.68 5.65 -9.88
N ARG A 189 -2.01 5.59 -9.84
CA ARG A 189 -2.76 5.08 -8.70
C ARG A 189 -2.60 3.56 -8.60
N LEU A 190 -2.16 3.11 -7.44
CA LEU A 190 -1.92 1.70 -7.13
C LEU A 190 -3.14 1.04 -6.47
N LEU A 191 -3.70 1.69 -5.45
CA LEU A 191 -4.87 1.21 -4.72
C LEU A 191 -5.54 2.37 -3.97
N GLY A 192 -6.82 2.21 -3.62
CA GLY A 192 -7.52 3.12 -2.71
C GLY A 192 -8.35 2.35 -1.70
N ILE A 193 -8.29 2.76 -0.44
CA ILE A 193 -9.03 2.17 0.67
C ILE A 193 -9.86 3.26 1.32
N SER A 194 -11.14 2.97 1.54
CA SER A 194 -12.03 3.86 2.28
C SER A 194 -12.45 3.21 3.57
N PHE A 195 -12.30 3.94 4.66
CA PHE A 195 -12.76 3.62 6.00
C PHE A 195 -13.95 4.52 6.32
N THR A 196 -15.04 3.93 6.74
CA THR A 196 -16.25 4.66 7.17
C THR A 196 -16.57 4.23 8.58
N ASP A 197 -16.76 5.19 9.47
CA ASP A 197 -17.23 4.87 10.81
C ASP A 197 -18.76 4.87 10.85
N ASN A 198 -19.34 3.89 11.53
CA ASN A 198 -20.77 3.87 11.81
C ASN A 198 -21.14 4.71 13.04
N LYS A 199 -20.17 5.23 13.82
CA LYS A 199 -20.28 6.36 14.77
C LYS A 199 -19.01 6.41 15.64
N VAL A 200 -18.17 7.42 15.47
CA VAL A 200 -17.21 7.81 16.52
C VAL A 200 -17.99 8.56 17.60
N THR A 201 -18.64 7.83 18.51
CA THR A 201 -19.15 8.42 19.76
C THR A 201 -17.98 8.59 20.71
N ASN A 202 -17.46 9.81 20.82
CA ASN A 202 -16.63 10.22 21.95
C ASN A 202 -17.45 10.06 23.24
N SER A 203 -17.36 8.89 23.86
CA SER A 203 -17.84 8.71 25.23
C SER A 203 -16.66 8.91 26.17
N ARG A 204 -16.43 10.18 26.52
CA ARG A 204 -15.82 10.66 27.78
C ARG A 204 -15.62 12.18 27.71
N GLU A 205 -16.66 12.89 28.12
CA GLU A 205 -16.67 13.84 29.24
C GLU A 205 -18.13 14.05 29.69
#